data_AF-A0A9C8GN05-F1
#
_entry.id   AF-A0A9C8GN05-F1
#
_cell.length_a   1.000
_cell.length_b   1.000
_cell.length_c   1.000
_cell.angle_alpha   90.00
_cell.angle_beta   90.00
_cell.angle_gamma   90.00
#
_symmetry.space_group_name_H-M   'P 1'
#
loop_
_entity.id
_entity.type
_entity.pdbx_description
1 polymer ?
#
loop_
_entity_poly.entity_id
_entity_poly.type
_entity_poly.pdbx_seq_one_letter_code
_entity_poly.pdbx_strand_id
1 'polypeptide(L)'
;MGRALSSNYFNGLLDEVMIYDSALSHAEILGIMNLPLPGLSWRAVHTLPPEPNGTFTVQMAAQDRLGNAITTTAGPLRVDGTAPFADVTFTSTHVLSGVGADRPVITGTVSETPRPANPVLHLHMEEAAGAAHLYDGSRNRFVVTCLAGHCPTAGHPGYAGSAAQFDGVSNTLQIDLVTQTADEVSLAAWVKWAGPNGGDQVIINNGESDANGYSLRLDVTGQLQIANGGVGIVQSSQQLTEDVWQHVAAVREAGVWKLYLDGVSIAVSGNPAPNAPAGQTTLGSDSAGGRNFNGDLDEVLLYDRALTADQIHALAHPISSGVSAVEIGFLHAQDRDAPDALAWHAVELAQLDAAFSMWRYTLPEGLEGPYQIALRATDGLGNTRALLNVWEGEIDTQAPRITFTESELLPGYRLVTCQVEDYNLVETDFDCPIAPANWLRTEEQAAWYTAIYTNTTPKSIQIASTALITATPGALTACDLFDNCAAIPAASFPPPTRTNLILAPLAGSVSTVIAPLTVTGYLKSPDYAQALTVTVNGVPI
;
A
#
# COMPACT_ATOMS: atom_id res chain seq x y z
N MET A 1 26.50 -57.63 11.94
CA MET A 1 27.82 -58.30 12.03
C MET A 1 28.29 -58.21 13.47
N GLY A 2 28.71 -59.31 14.09
CA GLY A 2 29.04 -59.36 15.53
C GLY A 2 28.52 -60.60 16.27
N ARG A 3 27.74 -61.47 15.61
CA ARG A 3 27.37 -62.79 16.14
C ARG A 3 27.29 -63.80 15.01
N ALA A 4 28.10 -64.86 15.11
CA ALA A 4 27.84 -66.13 14.44
C ALA A 4 27.43 -67.16 15.51
N LEU A 5 26.67 -68.18 15.12
CA LEU A 5 26.11 -69.23 16.00
C LEU A 5 27.21 -70.14 16.60
N SER A 6 28.02 -69.60 17.52
CA SER A 6 28.88 -70.27 18.51
C SER A 6 29.85 -69.22 19.06
N SER A 7 29.69 -68.83 20.34
CA SER A 7 30.63 -68.13 21.27
C SER A 7 31.75 -67.18 20.79
N ASN A 8 31.79 -66.74 19.53
CA ASN A 8 32.81 -65.88 18.96
C ASN A 8 32.26 -64.47 18.86
N TYR A 9 32.75 -63.58 19.73
CA TYR A 9 32.42 -62.16 19.71
C TYR A 9 33.60 -61.39 19.14
N PHE A 10 33.33 -60.49 18.20
CA PHE A 10 34.31 -59.47 17.83
C PHE A 10 34.45 -58.50 19.03
N ASN A 11 35.66 -58.36 19.56
CA ASN A 11 35.97 -57.43 20.63
C ASN A 11 36.87 -56.32 20.07
N GLY A 12 36.24 -55.25 19.59
CA GLY A 12 36.89 -54.09 18.97
C GLY A 12 35.84 -53.08 18.48
N LEU A 13 36.31 -51.98 17.91
CA LEU A 13 35.47 -50.99 17.21
C LEU A 13 35.45 -51.33 15.72
N LEU A 14 34.28 -51.25 15.10
CA LEU A 14 34.11 -51.30 13.64
C LEU A 14 33.83 -49.88 13.16
N ASP A 15 34.53 -49.46 12.12
CA ASP A 15 34.23 -48.26 11.35
C ASP A 15 34.23 -48.65 9.86
N GLU A 16 33.30 -48.07 9.10
CA GLU A 16 32.98 -48.39 7.69
C GLU A 16 32.87 -49.89 7.33
N VAL A 17 31.64 -50.40 7.23
CA VAL A 17 31.35 -51.77 6.77
C VAL A 17 30.79 -51.73 5.35
N MET A 18 31.56 -52.22 4.38
CA MET A 18 31.14 -52.34 2.98
C MET A 18 30.84 -53.81 2.63
N ILE A 19 29.70 -54.04 1.97
CA ILE A 19 29.30 -55.35 1.44
C ILE A 19 29.14 -55.20 -0.07
N TYR A 20 29.84 -56.04 -0.83
CA TYR A 20 29.77 -56.06 -2.29
C TYR A 20 28.99 -57.29 -2.75
N ASP A 21 28.19 -57.12 -3.79
CA ASP A 21 27.43 -58.19 -4.45
C ASP A 21 28.22 -58.92 -5.55
N SER A 22 29.49 -58.55 -5.71
CA SER A 22 30.44 -59.11 -6.68
C SER A 22 31.83 -59.28 -6.08
N ALA A 23 32.63 -60.16 -6.70
CA ALA A 23 34.00 -60.41 -6.26
C ALA A 23 34.92 -59.26 -6.72
N LEU A 24 35.53 -58.57 -5.76
CA LEU A 24 36.51 -57.52 -6.04
C LEU A 24 37.84 -58.12 -6.49
N SER A 25 38.49 -57.46 -7.46
CA SER A 25 39.86 -57.74 -7.86
C SER A 25 40.86 -57.33 -6.77
N HIS A 26 42.06 -57.89 -6.83
CA HIS A 26 43.14 -57.55 -5.90
C HIS A 26 43.48 -56.04 -5.89
N ALA A 27 43.38 -55.38 -7.05
CA ALA A 27 43.64 -53.95 -7.19
C ALA A 27 42.54 -53.09 -6.54
N GLU A 28 41.27 -53.48 -6.68
CA GLU A 28 40.14 -52.79 -6.04
C GLU A 28 40.22 -52.90 -4.51
N ILE A 29 40.55 -54.10 -4.01
CA ILE A 29 40.75 -54.33 -2.57
C ILE A 29 41.89 -53.46 -2.04
N LEU A 30 43.03 -53.40 -2.74
CA LEU A 30 44.15 -52.55 -2.38
C LEU A 30 43.81 -51.05 -2.44
N GLY A 31 42.97 -50.65 -3.39
CA GLY A 31 42.49 -49.27 -3.52
C GLY A 31 41.62 -48.87 -2.32
N ILE A 32 40.70 -49.74 -1.90
CA ILE A 32 39.82 -49.50 -0.75
C ILE A 32 40.64 -49.49 0.57
N MET A 33 41.50 -50.48 0.77
CA MET A 33 42.24 -50.68 2.03
C MET A 33 43.34 -49.63 2.28
N ASN A 34 43.84 -48.98 1.23
CA ASN A 34 44.92 -47.99 1.33
C ASN A 34 44.46 -46.55 1.07
N LEU A 35 43.15 -46.28 1.05
CA LEU A 35 42.64 -44.92 1.02
C LEU A 35 43.01 -44.22 2.35
N PRO A 36 43.84 -43.16 2.35
CA PRO A 36 44.04 -42.36 3.54
C PRO A 36 42.77 -41.52 3.75
N LEU A 37 41.84 -42.01 4.58
CA LEU A 37 40.65 -41.23 4.95
C LEU A 37 40.67 -40.88 6.44
N PRO A 38 41.33 -39.77 6.78
CA PRO A 38 40.79 -38.83 7.72
C PRO A 38 40.44 -37.53 6.99
N GLY A 39 39.14 -37.23 6.88
CA GLY A 39 38.67 -35.84 6.72
C GLY A 39 38.14 -35.36 5.36
N LEU A 40 37.67 -36.23 4.47
CA LEU A 40 37.15 -35.80 3.15
C LEU A 40 35.61 -35.75 3.06
N SER A 41 34.91 -35.36 4.13
CA SER A 41 33.54 -34.85 3.96
C SER A 41 33.61 -33.39 3.54
N TRP A 42 33.40 -33.12 2.26
CA TRP A 42 33.31 -31.74 1.76
C TRP A 42 31.86 -31.27 1.88
N ARG A 43 31.64 -30.18 2.63
CA ARG A 43 30.36 -29.48 2.67
C ARG A 43 30.50 -28.20 1.85
N ALA A 44 29.82 -28.13 0.71
CA ALA A 44 29.63 -26.89 -0.02
C ALA A 44 28.31 -26.25 0.44
N VAL A 45 28.36 -25.00 0.89
CA VAL A 45 27.18 -24.19 1.20
C VAL A 45 27.19 -23.02 0.24
N HIS A 46 26.15 -22.89 -0.56
CA HIS A 46 25.92 -21.72 -1.40
C HIS A 46 24.64 -21.03 -0.92
N THR A 47 24.74 -19.75 -0.63
CA THR A 47 23.60 -18.92 -0.22
C THR A 47 23.11 -18.18 -1.45
N LEU A 48 21.84 -18.37 -1.80
CA LEU A 48 21.20 -17.59 -2.85
C LEU A 48 21.18 -16.10 -2.47
N PRO A 49 21.22 -15.17 -3.45
CA PRO A 49 21.06 -13.75 -3.15
C PRO A 49 19.73 -13.48 -2.43
N PRO A 50 19.59 -12.33 -1.74
CA PRO A 50 18.31 -11.93 -1.14
C PRO A 50 17.18 -11.91 -2.18
N GLU A 51 15.97 -12.29 -1.75
CA GLU A 51 14.79 -12.39 -2.62
C GLU A 51 15.03 -13.22 -3.91
N PRO A 52 15.54 -14.47 -3.79
CA PRO A 52 15.80 -15.28 -4.98
C PRO A 52 14.48 -15.77 -5.55
N ASN A 53 14.23 -15.50 -6.83
CA ASN A 53 13.03 -15.93 -7.52
C ASN A 53 13.38 -16.64 -8.81
N GLY A 54 12.66 -17.72 -9.09
CA GLY A 54 12.77 -18.44 -10.35
C GLY A 54 13.11 -19.92 -10.17
N THR A 55 13.39 -20.55 -11.31
CA THR A 55 13.70 -21.98 -11.36
C THR A 55 15.20 -22.17 -11.48
N PHE A 56 15.79 -22.77 -10.46
CA PHE A 56 17.23 -23.03 -10.37
C PHE A 56 17.55 -24.50 -10.64
N THR A 57 18.71 -24.74 -11.23
CA THR A 57 19.35 -26.07 -11.23
C THR A 57 20.65 -26.00 -10.45
N VAL A 58 20.85 -26.96 -9.55
CA VAL A 58 22.06 -27.06 -8.75
C VAL A 58 22.99 -28.07 -9.42
N GLN A 59 24.09 -27.58 -10.00
CA GLN A 59 25.13 -28.44 -10.57
C GLN A 59 26.28 -28.58 -9.58
N MET A 60 26.63 -29.81 -9.23
CA MET A 60 27.76 -30.14 -8.36
C MET A 60 28.81 -30.88 -9.19
N ALA A 61 30.04 -30.34 -9.22
CA ALA A 61 31.17 -30.97 -9.86
C ALA A 61 32.25 -31.31 -8.82
N ALA A 62 32.79 -32.53 -8.89
CA ALA A 62 33.92 -32.97 -8.09
C ALA A 62 35.05 -33.40 -9.02
N GLN A 63 36.25 -32.88 -8.80
CA GLN A 63 37.44 -33.19 -9.60
C GLN A 63 38.57 -33.68 -8.68
N ASP A 64 39.22 -34.78 -9.05
CA ASP A 64 40.41 -35.26 -8.35
C ASP A 64 41.68 -34.51 -8.79
N ARG A 65 42.80 -34.74 -8.08
CA ARG A 65 44.09 -34.10 -8.39
C ARG A 65 44.70 -34.51 -9.73
N LEU A 66 44.20 -35.57 -10.35
CA LEU A 66 44.64 -36.06 -11.66
C LEU A 66 43.74 -35.54 -12.79
N GLY A 67 42.73 -34.73 -12.46
CA GLY A 67 41.84 -34.06 -13.40
C GLY A 67 40.56 -34.84 -13.73
N ASN A 68 40.34 -36.02 -13.16
CA ASN A 68 39.10 -36.76 -13.38
C ASN A 68 37.95 -36.04 -12.69
N ALA A 69 36.89 -35.70 -13.44
CA ALA A 69 35.76 -34.96 -12.93
C ALA A 69 34.45 -35.74 -13.09
N ILE A 70 33.59 -35.65 -12.08
CA ILE A 70 32.19 -36.04 -12.16
C ILE A 70 31.33 -34.80 -11.92
N THR A 71 30.23 -34.70 -12.67
CA THR A 71 29.25 -33.64 -12.53
C THR A 71 27.88 -34.28 -12.33
N THR A 72 27.12 -33.80 -11.35
CA THR A 72 25.72 -34.14 -11.17
C THR A 72 24.88 -32.86 -11.14
N THR A 73 23.66 -32.92 -11.67
CA THR A 73 22.72 -31.80 -11.64
C THR A 73 21.46 -32.22 -10.89
N ALA A 74 21.02 -31.41 -9.94
CA ALA A 74 19.77 -31.55 -9.21
C ALA A 74 18.84 -30.38 -9.55
N GLY A 75 17.55 -30.65 -9.72
CA GLY A 75 16.54 -29.63 -10.05
C GLY A 75 15.48 -30.16 -11.01
N PRO A 76 14.50 -29.32 -11.40
CA PRO A 76 14.39 -27.90 -11.05
C PRO A 76 14.02 -27.64 -9.58
N LEU A 77 14.70 -26.67 -8.94
CA LEU A 77 14.32 -26.10 -7.66
C LEU A 77 13.58 -24.78 -7.93
N ARG A 78 12.28 -24.74 -7.64
CA ARG A 78 11.53 -23.49 -7.65
C ARG A 78 11.77 -22.77 -6.34
N VAL A 79 12.24 -21.54 -6.43
CA VAL A 79 12.42 -20.67 -5.26
C VAL A 79 11.56 -19.44 -5.49
N ASP A 80 10.75 -19.15 -4.49
CA ASP A 80 10.01 -17.92 -4.36
C ASP A 80 10.43 -17.31 -3.02
N GLY A 81 11.17 -16.23 -3.12
CA GLY A 81 11.70 -15.49 -1.98
C GLY A 81 11.12 -14.09 -1.87
N THR A 82 10.07 -13.79 -2.63
CA THR A 82 9.48 -12.45 -2.68
C THR A 82 8.03 -12.48 -2.28
N ALA A 83 7.76 -11.85 -1.14
CA ALA A 83 6.41 -11.60 -0.70
C ALA A 83 5.63 -10.71 -1.69
N PRO A 84 4.30 -10.88 -1.79
CA PRO A 84 3.47 -10.09 -2.70
C PRO A 84 3.56 -8.59 -2.43
N PHE A 85 3.31 -7.82 -3.47
CA PHE A 85 3.19 -6.37 -3.41
C PHE A 85 1.72 -5.99 -3.55
N ALA A 86 1.18 -5.30 -2.53
CA ALA A 86 -0.18 -4.78 -2.55
C ALA A 86 -0.15 -3.26 -2.59
N ASP A 87 -0.93 -2.69 -3.51
CA ASP A 87 -1.10 -1.26 -3.68
C ASP A 87 -2.54 -0.86 -3.45
N VAL A 88 -2.74 0.44 -3.29
CA VAL A 88 -4.03 1.05 -3.01
C VAL A 88 -4.33 2.13 -4.03
N THR A 89 -5.56 2.08 -4.53
CA THR A 89 -6.10 3.00 -5.51
C THR A 89 -6.82 4.14 -4.78
N PHE A 90 -6.24 5.33 -4.79
CA PHE A 90 -6.89 6.54 -4.27
C PHE A 90 -7.21 7.52 -5.39
N THR A 91 -8.44 8.02 -5.42
CA THR A 91 -8.95 8.97 -6.42
C THR A 91 -8.70 10.45 -6.04
N SER A 92 -7.76 10.71 -5.13
CA SER A 92 -7.47 12.01 -4.50
C SER A 92 -8.54 12.49 -3.50
N THR A 93 -8.31 12.21 -2.22
CA THR A 93 -8.64 13.07 -1.08
C THR A 93 -7.79 12.62 0.10
N HIS A 94 -7.16 13.55 0.81
CA HIS A 94 -6.65 13.32 2.17
C HIS A 94 -7.81 13.24 3.18
N VAL A 95 -9.00 12.83 2.72
CA VAL A 95 -10.26 12.78 3.47
C VAL A 95 -11.04 11.56 3.00
N LEU A 96 -11.38 10.67 3.92
CA LEU A 96 -12.28 9.54 3.71
C LEU A 96 -13.44 9.70 4.68
N SER A 97 -14.59 10.17 4.20
CA SER A 97 -15.76 10.43 5.05
C SER A 97 -17.02 9.73 4.55
N GLY A 98 -17.85 9.27 5.49
CA GLY A 98 -19.17 8.71 5.24
C GLY A 98 -19.61 7.77 6.36
N VAL A 99 -20.90 7.75 6.68
CA VAL A 99 -21.47 6.98 7.80
C VAL A 99 -22.42 5.86 7.33
N GLY A 100 -22.54 4.80 8.13
CA GLY A 100 -23.46 3.69 7.85
C GLY A 100 -23.21 3.00 6.51
N ALA A 101 -24.17 3.10 5.59
CA ALA A 101 -24.07 2.49 4.26
C ALA A 101 -23.18 3.28 3.29
N ASP A 102 -22.95 4.55 3.56
CA ASP A 102 -22.18 5.46 2.70
C ASP A 102 -20.69 5.49 3.06
N ARG A 103 -20.24 4.61 3.96
CA ARG A 103 -18.83 4.51 4.36
C ARG A 103 -17.92 4.31 3.16
N PRO A 104 -16.75 4.97 3.12
CA PRO A 104 -15.79 4.80 2.04
C PRO A 104 -15.36 3.35 1.84
N VAL A 105 -15.26 2.95 0.58
CA VAL A 105 -14.67 1.68 0.16
C VAL A 105 -13.29 1.98 -0.42
N ILE A 106 -12.27 1.42 0.21
CA ILE A 106 -10.90 1.44 -0.29
C ILE A 106 -10.73 0.26 -1.23
N THR A 107 -10.05 0.48 -2.35
CA THR A 107 -9.75 -0.56 -3.33
C THR A 107 -8.28 -0.54 -3.70
N GLY A 108 -7.78 -1.62 -4.28
CA GLY A 108 -6.41 -1.68 -4.75
C GLY A 108 -6.10 -2.98 -5.48
N THR A 109 -4.82 -3.17 -5.79
CA THR A 109 -4.27 -4.34 -6.46
C THR A 109 -3.36 -5.11 -5.51
N VAL A 110 -3.18 -6.39 -5.75
CA VAL A 110 -2.11 -7.19 -5.16
C VAL A 110 -1.54 -8.12 -6.21
N SER A 111 -0.23 -8.18 -6.29
CA SER A 111 0.50 -9.05 -7.21
C SER A 111 1.61 -9.79 -6.48
N GLU A 112 1.73 -11.06 -6.77
CA GLU A 112 2.85 -11.92 -6.38
C GLU A 112 3.92 -11.99 -7.45
N THR A 113 3.81 -11.23 -8.54
CA THR A 113 4.90 -11.15 -9.52
C THR A 113 6.18 -10.70 -8.80
N PRO A 114 7.25 -11.53 -8.78
CA PRO A 114 8.46 -11.23 -8.01
C PRO A 114 9.07 -9.94 -8.53
N ARG A 115 8.97 -8.90 -7.70
CA ARG A 115 9.34 -7.54 -8.07
C ARG A 115 10.47 -7.05 -7.19
N PRO A 116 11.61 -6.67 -7.79
CA PRO A 116 12.65 -5.95 -7.07
C PRO A 116 12.07 -4.71 -6.39
N ALA A 117 12.39 -4.52 -5.11
CA ALA A 117 11.80 -3.45 -4.31
C ALA A 117 12.04 -2.04 -4.89
N ASN A 118 11.12 -1.13 -4.55
CA ASN A 118 11.16 0.31 -4.84
C ASN A 118 11.31 0.67 -6.33
N PRO A 119 10.37 0.26 -7.20
CA PRO A 119 10.25 0.92 -8.51
C PRO A 119 9.94 2.41 -8.31
N VAL A 120 10.42 3.24 -9.24
CA VAL A 120 10.09 4.67 -9.28
C VAL A 120 8.73 4.88 -9.93
N LEU A 121 8.42 4.10 -10.96
CA LEU A 121 7.11 4.06 -11.60
C LEU A 121 6.71 2.60 -11.75
N HIS A 122 5.44 2.30 -11.48
CA HIS A 122 4.88 1.02 -11.80
C HIS A 122 3.41 1.11 -12.22
N LEU A 123 3.14 0.77 -13.47
CA LEU A 123 1.79 0.76 -14.03
C LEU A 123 1.36 -0.67 -14.29
N HIS A 124 0.36 -1.11 -13.51
CA HIS A 124 -0.26 -2.42 -13.66
C HIS A 124 -1.21 -2.52 -14.85
N MET A 125 -1.77 -1.40 -15.35
CA MET A 125 -2.74 -1.38 -16.47
C MET A 125 -4.09 -2.05 -16.17
N GLU A 126 -4.55 -1.96 -14.93
CA GLU A 126 -5.73 -2.67 -14.40
C GLU A 126 -7.02 -1.85 -14.43
N GLU A 127 -6.98 -0.72 -15.12
CA GLU A 127 -8.11 0.17 -15.22
C GLU A 127 -9.22 -0.43 -16.09
N ALA A 128 -10.46 -0.13 -15.73
CA ALA A 128 -11.62 -0.50 -16.53
C ALA A 128 -11.63 0.23 -17.87
N ALA A 129 -12.24 -0.39 -18.89
CA ALA A 129 -12.43 0.22 -20.20
C ALA A 129 -13.03 1.63 -20.11
N GLY A 130 -12.42 2.58 -20.81
CA GLY A 130 -12.82 4.00 -20.80
C GLY A 130 -12.13 4.86 -19.73
N ALA A 131 -11.20 4.30 -18.95
CA ALA A 131 -10.38 5.08 -18.02
C ALA A 131 -9.52 6.13 -18.74
N ALA A 132 -9.50 7.35 -18.19
CA ALA A 132 -8.64 8.45 -18.64
C ALA A 132 -7.45 8.71 -17.68
N HIS A 133 -7.42 7.98 -16.57
CA HIS A 133 -6.41 8.04 -15.52
C HIS A 133 -5.98 6.62 -15.22
N LEU A 134 -4.67 6.42 -15.08
CA LEU A 134 -4.10 5.16 -14.62
C LEU A 134 -3.41 5.36 -13.29
N TYR A 135 -3.37 4.30 -12.49
CA TYR A 135 -2.79 4.33 -11.16
C TYR A 135 -1.35 3.85 -11.19
N ASP A 136 -0.45 4.67 -10.64
CA ASP A 136 0.91 4.27 -10.32
C ASP A 136 0.93 3.52 -8.98
N GLY A 137 1.24 2.22 -9.05
CA GLY A 137 1.44 1.34 -7.89
C GLY A 137 2.76 1.60 -7.16
N SER A 138 3.63 2.47 -7.67
CA SER A 138 4.81 2.88 -6.91
C SER A 138 4.46 3.75 -5.70
N ARG A 139 5.44 3.95 -4.81
CA ARG A 139 5.30 4.90 -3.69
C ARG A 139 5.25 6.35 -4.13
N ASN A 140 5.63 6.66 -5.37
CA ASN A 140 5.63 8.04 -5.89
C ASN A 140 4.24 8.48 -6.36
N ARG A 141 3.37 7.53 -6.76
CA ARG A 141 1.96 7.78 -7.11
C ARG A 141 1.82 8.87 -8.16
N PHE A 142 2.61 8.75 -9.22
CA PHE A 142 2.52 9.69 -10.32
C PHE A 142 1.10 9.75 -10.88
N VAL A 143 0.66 10.96 -11.22
CA VAL A 143 -0.60 11.17 -11.93
C VAL A 143 -0.37 10.79 -13.38
N VAL A 144 -0.99 9.69 -13.82
CA VAL A 144 -0.91 9.22 -15.21
C VAL A 144 -2.20 9.58 -15.93
N THR A 145 -2.07 10.29 -17.05
CA THR A 145 -3.20 10.80 -17.82
C THR A 145 -3.02 10.55 -19.31
N CYS A 146 -4.10 10.73 -20.06
CA CYS A 146 -4.08 10.77 -21.52
C CYS A 146 -4.95 11.92 -22.01
N LEU A 147 -4.66 12.41 -23.22
CA LEU A 147 -5.50 13.42 -23.85
C LEU A 147 -6.83 12.80 -24.28
N ALA A 148 -7.90 13.58 -24.23
CA ALA A 148 -9.23 13.13 -24.63
C ALA A 148 -9.21 12.57 -26.07
N GLY A 149 -9.74 11.36 -26.25
CA GLY A 149 -9.74 10.65 -27.54
C GLY A 149 -8.41 9.98 -27.93
N HIS A 150 -7.38 10.08 -27.07
CA HIS A 150 -6.03 9.54 -27.29
C HIS A 150 -5.61 8.60 -26.14
N CYS A 151 -6.57 8.14 -25.34
CA CYS A 151 -6.33 7.16 -24.29
C CYS A 151 -6.21 5.76 -24.89
N PRO A 152 -5.25 4.94 -24.44
CA PRO A 152 -5.27 3.52 -24.77
C PRO A 152 -6.55 2.86 -24.23
N THR A 153 -6.96 1.78 -24.87
CA THR A 153 -8.15 1.02 -24.44
C THR A 153 -7.74 0.08 -23.31
N ALA A 154 -8.07 0.44 -22.07
CA ALA A 154 -7.85 -0.39 -20.89
C ALA A 154 -8.84 -1.58 -20.80
N GLY A 155 -8.54 -2.55 -19.93
CA GLY A 155 -9.38 -3.73 -19.68
C GLY A 155 -9.24 -4.85 -20.73
N HIS A 156 -8.18 -4.82 -21.54
CA HIS A 156 -7.83 -5.97 -22.39
C HIS A 156 -7.24 -7.11 -21.55
N PRO A 157 -7.35 -8.38 -21.95
CA PRO A 157 -6.67 -9.46 -21.23
C PRO A 157 -5.15 -9.25 -21.21
N GLY A 158 -4.59 -9.07 -20.01
CA GLY A 158 -3.16 -8.82 -19.79
C GLY A 158 -2.32 -10.09 -19.74
N TYR A 159 -1.01 -9.89 -19.53
CA TYR A 159 -0.13 -10.95 -19.06
C TYR A 159 -0.46 -11.31 -17.61
N ALA A 160 -0.65 -10.30 -16.76
CA ALA A 160 -1.23 -10.41 -15.44
C ALA A 160 -2.49 -9.53 -15.40
N GLY A 161 -3.63 -10.06 -14.96
CA GLY A 161 -4.88 -9.30 -14.92
C GLY A 161 -5.25 -8.67 -16.27
N SER A 162 -5.19 -7.34 -16.35
CA SER A 162 -5.59 -6.55 -17.52
C SER A 162 -4.42 -5.78 -18.12
N ALA A 163 -4.56 -5.42 -19.40
CA ALA A 163 -3.61 -4.61 -20.15
C ALA A 163 -4.29 -3.41 -20.81
N ALA A 164 -3.46 -2.46 -21.24
CA ALA A 164 -3.88 -1.31 -22.03
C ALA A 164 -3.47 -1.49 -23.50
N GLN A 165 -4.44 -1.44 -24.41
CA GLN A 165 -4.22 -1.52 -25.86
C GLN A 165 -3.94 -0.14 -26.47
N PHE A 166 -2.84 -0.02 -27.19
CA PHE A 166 -2.46 1.14 -27.98
C PHE A 166 -2.71 0.90 -29.47
N ASP A 167 -3.34 1.89 -30.11
CA ASP A 167 -3.86 1.81 -31.48
C ASP A 167 -2.80 1.91 -32.61
N GLY A 168 -1.54 2.20 -32.29
CA GLY A 168 -0.50 2.42 -33.29
C GLY A 168 -0.61 3.74 -34.06
N VAL A 169 -1.51 4.65 -33.67
CA VAL A 169 -1.81 5.89 -34.40
C VAL A 169 -1.67 7.12 -33.52
N SER A 170 -2.16 7.07 -32.29
CA SER A 170 -2.37 8.30 -31.50
C SER A 170 -2.37 8.10 -29.98
N ASN A 171 -2.47 6.87 -29.49
CA ASN A 171 -2.62 6.64 -28.06
C ASN A 171 -1.32 6.96 -27.30
N THR A 172 -1.43 7.69 -26.20
CA THR A 172 -0.27 8.07 -25.39
C THR A 172 -0.68 8.32 -23.95
N LEU A 173 0.10 7.78 -23.02
CA LEU A 173 0.03 8.15 -21.60
C LEU A 173 1.10 9.18 -21.27
N GLN A 174 0.73 10.17 -20.46
CA GLN A 174 1.56 11.29 -20.04
C GLN A 174 1.71 11.29 -18.52
N ILE A 175 2.94 11.51 -18.09
CA ILE A 175 3.37 11.52 -16.70
C ILE A 175 4.37 12.66 -16.53
N ASP A 176 4.32 13.38 -15.42
CA ASP A 176 5.43 14.25 -15.03
C ASP A 176 6.75 13.45 -15.04
N LEU A 177 7.87 14.13 -15.30
CA LEU A 177 9.17 13.46 -15.42
C LEU A 177 9.45 12.56 -14.21
N VAL A 178 9.49 11.25 -14.47
CA VAL A 178 9.61 10.23 -13.42
C VAL A 178 10.98 10.28 -12.77
N THR A 179 12.04 10.49 -13.54
CA THR A 179 13.41 10.62 -13.01
C THR A 179 14.36 11.34 -13.97
N GLN A 180 15.37 12.02 -13.41
CA GLN A 180 16.49 12.60 -14.15
C GLN A 180 17.70 11.64 -14.24
N THR A 181 17.59 10.44 -13.66
CA THR A 181 18.65 9.43 -13.67
C THR A 181 18.94 8.96 -15.10
N ALA A 182 20.21 9.04 -15.50
CA ALA A 182 20.69 8.71 -16.85
C ALA A 182 21.76 7.60 -16.87
N ASP A 183 22.19 7.13 -15.71
CA ASP A 183 23.03 5.94 -15.48
C ASP A 183 22.50 5.23 -14.25
N GLU A 184 22.74 3.92 -14.14
CA GLU A 184 22.07 3.11 -13.11
C GLU A 184 20.54 3.22 -13.25
N VAL A 185 20.00 2.81 -14.40
CA VAL A 185 18.56 2.87 -14.67
C VAL A 185 18.09 1.56 -15.28
N SER A 186 16.86 1.15 -14.96
CA SER A 186 16.21 0.01 -15.61
C SER A 186 14.79 0.31 -16.04
N LEU A 187 14.44 -0.15 -17.23
CA LEU A 187 13.12 -0.09 -17.84
C LEU A 187 12.66 -1.50 -18.13
N ALA A 188 11.42 -1.86 -17.82
CA ALA A 188 10.85 -3.15 -18.14
C ALA A 188 9.34 -3.06 -18.43
N ALA A 189 8.83 -3.95 -19.27
CA ALA A 189 7.40 -4.09 -19.54
C ALA A 189 7.10 -5.48 -20.10
N TRP A 190 5.87 -5.94 -19.90
CA TRP A 190 5.26 -6.96 -20.74
C TRP A 190 4.66 -6.28 -21.98
N VAL A 191 4.94 -6.84 -23.14
CA VAL A 191 4.56 -6.26 -24.43
C VAL A 191 3.96 -7.34 -25.32
N LYS A 192 2.79 -7.07 -25.90
CA LYS A 192 2.23 -7.86 -26.99
C LYS A 192 2.14 -6.99 -28.23
N TRP A 193 3.18 -7.04 -29.03
CA TRP A 193 3.33 -6.18 -30.20
C TRP A 193 2.45 -6.66 -31.36
N ALA A 194 1.62 -5.78 -31.93
CA ALA A 194 0.71 -6.11 -33.03
C ALA A 194 1.35 -5.87 -34.43
N GLY A 195 2.66 -5.73 -34.48
CA GLY A 195 3.42 -5.57 -35.72
C GLY A 195 3.68 -4.11 -36.14
N PRO A 196 4.37 -3.93 -37.28
CA PRO A 196 4.83 -2.62 -37.73
C PRO A 196 3.67 -1.73 -38.18
N ASN A 197 3.77 -0.43 -37.89
CA ASN A 197 2.82 0.62 -38.31
C ASN A 197 3.46 1.67 -39.23
N GLY A 198 4.65 1.37 -39.77
CA GLY A 198 5.40 2.23 -40.69
C GLY A 198 6.40 3.18 -40.05
N GLY A 199 6.58 3.14 -38.73
CA GLY A 199 7.57 3.93 -37.99
C GLY A 199 8.16 3.18 -36.78
N ASP A 200 9.09 3.84 -36.10
CA ASP A 200 9.57 3.39 -34.78
C ASP A 200 8.42 3.49 -33.76
N GLN A 201 8.38 2.60 -32.77
CA GLN A 201 7.28 2.48 -31.81
C GLN A 201 7.79 2.54 -30.37
N VAL A 202 7.39 3.55 -29.61
CA VAL A 202 7.89 3.79 -28.25
C VAL A 202 7.06 3.06 -27.20
N ILE A 203 7.72 2.26 -26.37
CA ILE A 203 7.09 1.58 -25.23
C ILE A 203 7.13 2.52 -24.02
N ILE A 204 8.33 2.96 -23.64
CA ILE A 204 8.57 3.92 -22.55
C ILE A 204 9.55 4.98 -23.05
N ASN A 205 9.23 6.25 -22.83
CA ASN A 205 10.12 7.37 -23.07
C ASN A 205 10.24 8.22 -21.80
N ASN A 206 11.46 8.45 -21.34
CA ASN A 206 11.75 9.31 -20.20
C ASN A 206 12.59 10.50 -20.67
N GLY A 207 11.93 11.64 -20.89
CA GLY A 207 12.52 12.88 -21.41
C GLY A 207 11.91 13.37 -22.72
N GLU A 208 12.55 14.36 -23.34
CA GLU A 208 12.09 14.96 -24.60
C GLU A 208 12.76 14.36 -25.84
N SER A 209 11.92 13.85 -26.73
CA SER A 209 12.27 12.96 -27.84
C SER A 209 13.07 13.59 -28.97
N ASP A 210 13.40 14.88 -28.91
CA ASP A 210 14.27 15.56 -29.88
C ASP A 210 15.43 16.31 -29.21
N ALA A 211 15.61 16.14 -27.89
CA ALA A 211 16.59 16.93 -27.14
C ALA A 211 17.37 16.11 -26.10
N ASN A 212 16.68 15.26 -25.34
CA ASN A 212 17.26 14.64 -24.16
C ASN A 212 16.65 13.26 -23.84
N GLY A 213 17.10 12.68 -22.72
CA GLY A 213 16.50 11.47 -22.17
C GLY A 213 16.82 10.20 -22.93
N TYR A 214 16.00 9.18 -22.68
CA TYR A 214 16.09 7.88 -23.32
C TYR A 214 14.73 7.22 -23.48
N SER A 215 14.59 6.38 -24.50
CA SER A 215 13.39 5.57 -24.71
C SER A 215 13.74 4.11 -24.97
N LEU A 216 12.96 3.21 -24.37
CA LEU A 216 12.86 1.82 -24.79
C LEU A 216 11.80 1.73 -25.88
N ARG A 217 12.20 1.32 -27.08
CA ARG A 217 11.35 1.33 -28.26
C ARG A 217 11.63 0.15 -29.18
N LEU A 218 10.77 -0.01 -30.17
CA LEU A 218 10.96 -0.89 -31.31
C LEU A 218 11.31 -0.06 -32.54
N ASP A 219 12.25 -0.53 -33.37
CA ASP A 219 12.44 0.03 -34.70
C ASP A 219 11.31 -0.39 -35.66
N VAL A 220 11.33 0.14 -36.89
CA VAL A 220 10.35 -0.21 -37.93
C VAL A 220 10.22 -1.70 -38.24
N THR A 221 11.20 -2.51 -37.84
CA THR A 221 11.22 -3.95 -38.03
C THR A 221 10.79 -4.71 -36.78
N GLY A 222 10.63 -4.08 -35.62
CA GLY A 222 10.33 -4.75 -34.35
C GLY A 222 11.55 -5.15 -33.53
N GLN A 223 12.75 -4.66 -33.85
CA GLN A 223 13.94 -4.86 -33.02
C GLN A 223 13.92 -3.89 -31.84
N LEU A 224 14.24 -4.38 -30.64
CA LEU A 224 14.40 -3.52 -29.46
C LEU A 224 15.56 -2.54 -29.65
N GLN A 225 15.33 -1.29 -29.29
CA GLN A 225 16.29 -0.21 -29.32
C GLN A 225 16.24 0.64 -28.04
N ILE A 226 17.38 1.23 -27.71
CA ILE A 226 17.42 2.47 -26.92
C ILE A 226 17.62 3.63 -27.88
N ALA A 227 16.79 4.66 -27.72
CA ALA A 227 16.98 5.93 -28.39
C ALA A 227 17.31 7.04 -27.39
N ASN A 228 18.04 8.07 -27.84
CA ASN A 228 18.29 9.32 -27.13
C ASN A 228 17.94 10.47 -28.08
N GLY A 229 17.08 11.40 -27.64
CA GLY A 229 16.60 12.49 -28.50
C GLY A 229 16.06 11.96 -29.85
N GLY A 230 15.30 10.86 -29.81
CA GLY A 230 14.58 10.34 -30.98
C GLY A 230 15.43 9.52 -31.95
N VAL A 231 16.73 9.45 -31.73
CA VAL A 231 17.69 8.70 -32.53
C VAL A 231 18.03 7.39 -31.84
N GLY A 232 17.87 6.26 -32.54
CA GLY A 232 18.32 4.95 -32.07
C GLY A 232 19.83 4.92 -31.87
N ILE A 233 20.26 4.61 -30.63
CA ILE A 233 21.67 4.61 -30.21
C ILE A 233 22.19 3.25 -29.78
N VAL A 234 21.29 2.36 -29.37
CA VAL A 234 21.56 0.96 -29.05
C VAL A 234 20.51 0.15 -29.76
N GLN A 235 20.90 -0.92 -30.44
CA GLN A 235 19.98 -1.79 -31.17
C GLN A 235 20.26 -3.25 -30.88
N SER A 236 19.21 -4.02 -30.63
CA SER A 236 19.27 -5.47 -30.46
C SER A 236 19.44 -6.20 -31.79
N SER A 237 19.84 -7.47 -31.71
CA SER A 237 19.95 -8.37 -32.87
C SER A 237 18.71 -9.23 -33.11
N GLN A 238 17.68 -9.10 -32.27
CA GLN A 238 16.48 -9.93 -32.28
C GLN A 238 15.23 -9.07 -32.43
N GLN A 239 14.22 -9.62 -33.07
CA GLN A 239 12.92 -8.99 -33.31
C GLN A 239 11.87 -9.59 -32.37
N LEU A 240 10.92 -8.78 -31.92
CA LEU A 240 9.72 -9.27 -31.26
C LEU A 240 8.84 -10.08 -32.22
N THR A 241 8.14 -11.07 -31.67
CA THR A 241 7.14 -11.86 -32.38
C THR A 241 5.79 -11.17 -32.27
N GLU A 242 5.11 -11.01 -33.40
CA GLU A 242 3.78 -10.39 -33.43
C GLU A 242 2.75 -11.22 -32.63
N ASP A 243 1.86 -10.52 -31.92
CA ASP A 243 0.74 -11.06 -31.15
C ASP A 243 1.11 -12.07 -30.05
N VAL A 244 2.36 -12.03 -29.57
CA VAL A 244 2.85 -12.85 -28.44
C VAL A 244 3.29 -11.94 -27.30
N TRP A 245 2.86 -12.26 -26.08
CA TRP A 245 3.37 -11.60 -24.87
C TRP A 245 4.85 -11.96 -24.69
N GLN A 246 5.69 -10.92 -24.68
CA GLN A 246 7.12 -11.04 -24.40
C GLN A 246 7.54 -9.99 -23.37
N HIS A 247 8.45 -10.36 -22.49
CA HIS A 247 9.01 -9.42 -21.52
C HIS A 247 10.22 -8.72 -22.12
N VAL A 248 10.21 -7.39 -22.12
CA VAL A 248 11.31 -6.59 -22.65
C VAL A 248 11.90 -5.75 -21.54
N ALA A 249 13.23 -5.60 -21.53
CA ALA A 249 13.88 -4.71 -20.58
C ALA A 249 15.17 -4.09 -21.13
N ALA A 250 15.51 -2.95 -20.54
CA ALA A 250 16.77 -2.26 -20.76
C ALA A 250 17.38 -1.88 -19.41
N VAL A 251 18.67 -2.16 -19.24
CA VAL A 251 19.42 -1.80 -18.04
C VAL A 251 20.63 -1.00 -18.46
N ARG A 252 20.87 0.14 -17.82
CA ARG A 252 22.13 0.87 -17.92
C ARG A 252 22.87 0.77 -16.60
N GLU A 253 24.04 0.16 -16.62
CA GLU A 253 24.88 -0.10 -15.44
C GLU A 253 26.32 0.31 -15.76
N ALA A 254 26.93 1.13 -14.90
CA ALA A 254 28.29 1.63 -15.08
C ALA A 254 28.58 2.14 -16.50
N GLY A 255 27.62 2.87 -17.08
CA GLY A 255 27.72 3.44 -18.41
C GLY A 255 27.38 2.49 -19.58
N VAL A 256 26.97 1.26 -19.32
CA VAL A 256 26.71 0.23 -20.34
C VAL A 256 25.24 -0.17 -20.39
N TRP A 257 24.63 0.00 -21.56
CA TRP A 257 23.31 -0.52 -21.88
C TRP A 257 23.34 -2.02 -22.17
N LYS A 258 22.38 -2.72 -21.60
CA LYS A 258 22.06 -4.13 -21.86
C LYS A 258 20.57 -4.19 -22.19
N LEU A 259 20.22 -4.85 -23.29
CA LEU A 259 18.85 -5.18 -23.62
C LEU A 259 18.57 -6.63 -23.24
N TYR A 260 17.31 -6.90 -22.89
CA TYR A 260 16.83 -8.22 -22.53
C TYR A 260 15.50 -8.51 -23.23
N LEU A 261 15.34 -9.75 -23.69
CA LEU A 261 14.10 -10.30 -24.22
C LEU A 261 13.81 -11.59 -23.48
N ASP A 262 12.61 -11.71 -22.90
CA ASP A 262 12.17 -12.83 -22.07
C ASP A 262 13.21 -13.19 -21.00
N GLY A 263 13.74 -12.16 -20.32
CA GLY A 263 14.69 -12.33 -19.22
C GLY A 263 16.13 -12.65 -19.64
N VAL A 264 16.41 -12.85 -20.93
CA VAL A 264 17.74 -13.20 -21.44
C VAL A 264 18.40 -11.97 -22.06
N SER A 265 19.66 -11.70 -21.70
CA SER A 265 20.43 -10.60 -22.30
C SER A 265 20.70 -10.89 -23.77
N ILE A 266 20.44 -9.90 -24.63
CA ILE A 266 20.65 -9.99 -26.07
C ILE A 266 21.81 -9.11 -26.51
N ALA A 267 22.52 -9.54 -27.54
CA ALA A 267 23.63 -8.78 -28.10
C ALA A 267 23.12 -7.47 -28.70
N VAL A 268 23.83 -6.38 -28.41
CA VAL A 268 23.51 -5.03 -28.88
C VAL A 268 24.65 -4.40 -29.67
N SER A 269 24.31 -3.50 -30.60
CA SER A 269 25.25 -2.60 -31.23
C SER A 269 25.10 -1.18 -30.68
N GLY A 270 26.22 -0.50 -30.42
CA GLY A 270 26.24 0.86 -29.87
C GLY A 270 26.10 0.88 -28.34
N ASN A 271 26.70 1.89 -27.71
CA ASN A 271 26.58 2.14 -26.28
C ASN A 271 26.93 3.59 -25.89
N PRO A 272 26.39 4.63 -26.56
CA PRO A 272 26.63 5.99 -26.11
C PRO A 272 25.81 6.30 -24.84
N ALA A 273 26.28 7.26 -24.06
CA ALA A 273 25.51 7.79 -22.94
C ALA A 273 24.31 8.59 -23.44
N PRO A 274 23.12 8.46 -22.81
CA PRO A 274 22.01 9.36 -23.09
C PRO A 274 22.27 10.74 -22.47
N ASN A 275 21.55 11.75 -22.95
CA ASN A 275 21.47 13.03 -22.26
C ASN A 275 20.58 12.89 -21.03
N ALA A 276 20.81 13.69 -19.98
CA ALA A 276 19.97 13.69 -18.80
C ALA A 276 18.50 13.99 -19.17
N PRO A 277 17.52 13.16 -18.76
CA PRO A 277 16.11 13.41 -18.99
C PRO A 277 15.64 14.77 -18.43
N ALA A 278 14.77 15.43 -19.18
CA ALA A 278 14.02 16.62 -18.77
C ALA A 278 12.66 16.63 -19.49
N GLY A 279 11.69 17.38 -18.98
CA GLY A 279 10.35 17.48 -19.59
C GLY A 279 9.37 16.52 -18.93
N GLN A 280 8.91 15.50 -19.65
CA GLN A 280 7.92 14.53 -19.20
C GLN A 280 8.33 13.08 -19.49
N THR A 281 7.63 12.13 -18.86
CA THR A 281 7.71 10.71 -19.20
C THR A 281 6.44 10.33 -19.95
N THR A 282 6.57 9.57 -21.05
CA THR A 282 5.44 9.13 -21.87
C THR A 282 5.49 7.63 -22.14
N LEU A 283 4.33 7.01 -22.31
CA LEU A 283 4.21 5.61 -22.73
C LEU A 283 3.35 5.51 -23.98
N GLY A 284 3.70 4.55 -24.85
CA GLY A 284 2.98 4.29 -26.09
C GLY A 284 3.19 5.32 -27.20
N SER A 285 3.83 6.44 -26.92
CA SER A 285 4.41 7.34 -27.91
C SER A 285 5.54 8.15 -27.25
N ASP A 286 6.33 8.77 -28.08
CA ASP A 286 7.32 9.77 -27.69
C ASP A 286 6.65 11.13 -27.43
N SER A 287 7.36 12.05 -26.77
CA SER A 287 6.85 13.36 -26.38
C SER A 287 6.51 14.31 -27.54
N ALA A 288 7.11 14.10 -28.73
CA ALA A 288 6.84 14.88 -29.94
C ALA A 288 5.66 14.31 -30.76
N GLY A 289 5.28 13.06 -30.51
CA GLY A 289 4.26 12.32 -31.25
C GLY A 289 4.81 11.67 -32.53
N GLY A 290 4.10 10.63 -32.99
CA GLY A 290 4.36 9.97 -34.28
C GLY A 290 5.19 8.70 -34.20
N ARG A 291 5.67 8.31 -33.00
CA ARG A 291 6.30 7.01 -32.73
C ARG A 291 5.38 6.09 -31.92
N ASN A 292 4.15 5.96 -32.40
CA ASN A 292 3.05 5.35 -31.67
C ASN A 292 3.20 3.83 -31.57
N PHE A 293 3.04 3.28 -30.37
CA PHE A 293 3.05 1.85 -30.12
C PHE A 293 1.76 1.19 -30.62
N ASN A 294 1.90 0.05 -31.27
CA ASN A 294 0.79 -0.76 -31.79
C ASN A 294 0.77 -2.11 -31.05
N GLY A 295 -0.13 -2.26 -30.09
CA GLY A 295 -0.22 -3.49 -29.28
C GLY A 295 -0.67 -3.26 -27.85
N ASP A 296 -0.58 -4.31 -27.04
CA ASP A 296 -0.94 -4.27 -25.61
C ASP A 296 0.31 -4.10 -24.74
N LEU A 297 0.21 -3.25 -23.70
CA LEU A 297 1.22 -3.08 -22.66
C LEU A 297 0.67 -3.48 -21.29
N ASP A 298 1.53 -4.07 -20.49
CA ASP A 298 1.23 -4.54 -19.14
C ASP A 298 2.49 -4.46 -18.25
N GLU A 299 2.29 -4.32 -16.93
CA GLU A 299 3.34 -4.35 -15.90
C GLU A 299 4.56 -3.47 -16.23
N VAL A 300 4.31 -2.19 -16.54
CA VAL A 300 5.35 -1.24 -16.96
C VAL A 300 6.10 -0.69 -15.77
N LEU A 301 7.43 -0.86 -15.76
CA LEU A 301 8.32 -0.58 -14.64
C LEU A 301 9.45 0.37 -15.03
N LEU A 302 9.75 1.31 -14.13
CA LEU A 302 10.96 2.14 -14.19
C LEU A 302 11.67 2.14 -12.83
N TYR A 303 12.98 1.89 -12.85
CA TYR A 303 13.86 1.96 -11.69
C TYR A 303 14.97 2.98 -11.92
N ASP A 304 15.30 3.79 -10.91
CA ASP A 304 16.46 4.68 -10.85
C ASP A 304 17.73 3.97 -10.33
N ARG A 305 17.79 2.66 -10.57
CA ARG A 305 18.95 1.80 -10.32
C ARG A 305 19.07 0.74 -11.40
N ALA A 306 20.28 0.21 -11.60
CA ALA A 306 20.47 -0.98 -12.42
C ALA A 306 19.90 -2.22 -11.70
N LEU A 307 19.05 -2.97 -12.39
CA LEU A 307 18.63 -4.31 -11.99
C LEU A 307 19.67 -5.33 -12.44
N THR A 308 19.90 -6.36 -11.61
CA THR A 308 20.78 -7.47 -11.99
C THR A 308 20.12 -8.36 -13.05
N ALA A 309 20.92 -9.16 -13.76
CA ALA A 309 20.38 -10.13 -14.72
C ALA A 309 19.38 -11.11 -14.07
N ASP A 310 19.63 -11.54 -12.83
CA ASP A 310 18.73 -12.42 -12.08
C ASP A 310 17.40 -11.71 -11.75
N GLN A 311 17.44 -10.42 -11.41
CA GLN A 311 16.23 -9.62 -11.17
C GLN A 311 15.41 -9.44 -12.46
N ILE A 312 16.05 -9.20 -13.60
CA ILE A 312 15.36 -9.14 -14.90
C ILE A 312 14.78 -10.50 -15.29
N HIS A 313 15.51 -11.59 -15.04
CA HIS A 313 15.02 -12.94 -15.29
C HIS A 313 13.80 -13.26 -14.43
N ALA A 314 13.79 -12.84 -13.15
CA ALA A 314 12.65 -13.02 -12.26
C ALA A 314 11.40 -12.27 -12.74
N LEU A 315 11.54 -11.03 -13.23
CA LEU A 315 10.44 -10.27 -13.82
C LEU A 315 9.84 -10.96 -15.06
N ALA A 316 10.68 -11.58 -15.89
CA ALA A 316 10.26 -12.28 -17.11
C ALA A 316 9.71 -13.70 -16.87
N HIS A 317 10.09 -14.34 -15.76
CA HIS A 317 9.68 -15.70 -15.41
C HIS A 317 9.13 -15.75 -13.98
N PRO A 318 8.03 -15.03 -13.72
CA PRO A 318 7.45 -14.99 -12.40
C PRO A 318 7.05 -16.40 -11.96
N ILE A 319 7.45 -16.77 -10.74
CA ILE A 319 6.87 -17.90 -10.03
C ILE A 319 5.91 -17.30 -9.03
N SER A 320 4.68 -17.82 -9.00
CA SER A 320 3.64 -17.42 -8.05
C SER A 320 3.10 -18.66 -7.37
N SER A 321 2.90 -18.56 -6.06
CA SER A 321 2.26 -19.53 -5.18
C SER A 321 0.81 -19.17 -4.83
N GLY A 322 0.30 -18.07 -5.39
CA GLY A 322 -0.96 -17.41 -5.11
C GLY A 322 -0.84 -16.37 -3.99
N VAL A 323 -1.56 -15.26 -4.12
CA VAL A 323 -1.80 -14.36 -2.98
C VAL A 323 -2.78 -15.03 -2.02
N SER A 324 -2.31 -15.33 -0.80
CA SER A 324 -3.14 -16.00 0.21
C SER A 324 -3.93 -15.03 1.07
N ALA A 325 -3.39 -13.83 1.32
CA ALA A 325 -4.04 -12.82 2.16
C ALA A 325 -3.54 -11.41 1.85
N VAL A 326 -4.47 -10.46 1.95
CA VAL A 326 -4.16 -9.03 2.09
C VAL A 326 -4.88 -8.51 3.33
N GLU A 327 -4.20 -7.66 4.08
CA GLU A 327 -4.69 -7.03 5.27
C GLU A 327 -4.42 -5.53 5.23
N ILE A 328 -5.36 -4.75 5.76
CA ILE A 328 -5.28 -3.31 5.90
C ILE A 328 -5.22 -2.95 7.38
N GLY A 329 -4.36 -2.00 7.73
CA GLY A 329 -4.24 -1.48 9.10
C GLY A 329 -4.44 0.03 9.14
N PHE A 330 -5.02 0.50 10.24
CA PHE A 330 -5.29 1.92 10.49
C PHE A 330 -4.52 2.37 11.72
N LEU A 331 -3.63 3.34 11.57
CA LEU A 331 -2.86 3.93 12.67
C LEU A 331 -3.33 5.36 12.90
N HIS A 332 -3.99 5.62 14.02
CA HIS A 332 -4.34 6.99 14.37
C HIS A 332 -3.06 7.81 14.64
N ALA A 333 -3.05 9.10 14.27
CA ALA A 333 -1.84 9.93 14.36
C ALA A 333 -1.31 10.06 15.81
N GLN A 334 -2.17 9.90 16.81
CA GLN A 334 -1.78 9.83 18.23
C GLN A 334 -0.83 8.66 18.52
N ASP A 335 -0.96 7.56 17.79
CA ASP A 335 -0.23 6.31 18.01
C ASP A 335 0.91 6.11 17.00
N ARG A 336 1.26 7.15 16.23
CA ARG A 336 2.30 7.08 15.18
C ARG A 336 3.67 6.59 15.67
N ASP A 337 3.98 6.81 16.94
CA ASP A 337 5.24 6.40 17.58
C ASP A 337 5.16 4.98 18.19
N ALA A 338 4.01 4.32 18.05
CA ALA A 338 3.72 2.96 18.53
C ALA A 338 3.17 2.06 17.40
N PRO A 339 3.92 1.84 16.29
CA PRO A 339 3.44 1.10 15.11
C PRO A 339 3.10 -0.36 15.41
N ASP A 340 3.64 -0.94 16.48
CA ASP A 340 3.32 -2.31 16.93
C ASP A 340 1.87 -2.45 17.41
N ALA A 341 1.16 -1.34 17.66
CA ALA A 341 -0.25 -1.32 18.03
C ALA A 341 -1.21 -1.44 16.83
N LEU A 342 -0.70 -1.48 15.60
CA LEU A 342 -1.50 -1.51 14.39
C LEU A 342 -2.36 -2.79 14.32
N ALA A 343 -3.68 -2.63 14.38
CA ALA A 343 -4.64 -3.70 14.16
C ALA A 343 -4.78 -3.99 12.66
N TRP A 344 -4.61 -5.25 12.28
CA TRP A 344 -4.73 -5.72 10.90
C TRP A 344 -6.12 -6.30 10.66
N HIS A 345 -6.73 -5.90 9.54
CA HIS A 345 -8.05 -6.35 9.10
C HIS A 345 -7.94 -7.01 7.74
N ALA A 346 -8.48 -8.21 7.59
CA ALA A 346 -8.51 -8.89 6.29
C ALA A 346 -9.37 -8.11 5.28
N VAL A 347 -8.90 -8.04 4.04
CA VAL A 347 -9.65 -7.43 2.92
C VAL A 347 -10.34 -8.51 2.08
N GLU A 348 -11.30 -8.10 1.26
CA GLU A 348 -11.92 -8.98 0.28
C GLU A 348 -11.07 -9.02 -1.00
N LEU A 349 -10.61 -10.21 -1.39
CA LEU A 349 -9.93 -10.46 -2.66
C LEU A 349 -10.92 -10.86 -3.74
N ALA A 350 -10.79 -10.28 -4.94
CA ALA A 350 -11.57 -10.66 -6.10
C ALA A 350 -11.27 -12.11 -6.55
N GLN A 351 -10.01 -12.54 -6.43
CA GLN A 351 -9.57 -13.90 -6.71
C GLN A 351 -8.57 -14.35 -5.63
N LEU A 352 -8.91 -15.42 -4.90
CA LEU A 352 -8.02 -16.03 -3.91
C LEU A 352 -6.99 -16.93 -4.61
N ASP A 353 -5.77 -16.99 -4.07
CA ASP A 353 -4.66 -17.82 -4.54
C ASP A 353 -4.25 -17.56 -6.01
N ALA A 354 -4.66 -16.41 -6.56
CA ALA A 354 -4.22 -15.95 -7.87
C ALA A 354 -2.89 -15.19 -7.76
N ALA A 355 -2.09 -15.21 -8.83
CA ALA A 355 -0.85 -14.43 -8.92
C ALA A 355 -1.10 -12.91 -8.86
N PHE A 356 -2.29 -12.49 -9.26
CA PHE A 356 -2.76 -11.13 -9.22
C PHE A 356 -4.24 -11.12 -8.79
N SER A 357 -4.63 -10.17 -7.96
CA SER A 357 -6.03 -9.94 -7.60
C SER A 357 -6.28 -8.45 -7.31
N MET A 358 -7.49 -8.00 -7.60
CA MET A 358 -8.03 -6.78 -7.01
C MET A 358 -8.45 -7.05 -5.56
N TRP A 359 -8.43 -6.03 -4.72
CA TRP A 359 -8.97 -6.10 -3.37
C TRP A 359 -9.85 -4.90 -3.03
N ARG A 360 -10.74 -5.10 -2.07
CA ARG A 360 -11.60 -4.05 -1.52
C ARG A 360 -11.81 -4.17 -0.02
N TYR A 361 -12.00 -3.05 0.64
CA TYR A 361 -12.28 -2.96 2.07
C TYR A 361 -13.17 -1.76 2.38
N THR A 362 -14.31 -2.00 3.02
CA THR A 362 -15.17 -0.92 3.54
C THR A 362 -14.64 -0.48 4.90
N LEU A 363 -14.42 0.82 5.10
CA LEU A 363 -13.95 1.34 6.38
C LEU A 363 -14.89 0.92 7.53
N PRO A 364 -14.34 0.59 8.73
CA PRO A 364 -15.17 0.30 9.89
C PRO A 364 -15.89 1.56 10.38
N GLU A 365 -16.97 1.38 11.14
CA GLU A 365 -17.61 2.47 11.88
C GLU A 365 -16.70 2.98 13.01
N GLY A 366 -16.85 4.25 13.39
CA GLY A 366 -16.23 4.79 14.60
C GLY A 366 -14.81 5.31 14.43
N LEU A 367 -14.25 5.33 13.22
CA LEU A 367 -12.98 6.00 12.95
C LEU A 367 -13.23 7.50 12.77
N GLU A 368 -12.46 8.30 13.49
CA GLU A 368 -12.59 9.75 13.53
C GLU A 368 -11.20 10.37 13.72
N GLY A 369 -10.84 11.35 12.88
CA GLY A 369 -9.59 12.09 12.97
C GLY A 369 -8.49 11.65 11.99
N PRO A 370 -7.22 12.02 12.23
CA PRO A 370 -6.12 11.76 11.30
C PRO A 370 -5.56 10.34 11.44
N TYR A 371 -5.49 9.62 10.32
CA TYR A 371 -4.95 8.26 10.24
C TYR A 371 -3.86 8.12 9.18
N GLN A 372 -2.99 7.14 9.41
CA GLN A 372 -2.21 6.48 8.37
C GLN A 372 -2.80 5.11 8.07
N ILE A 373 -2.78 4.71 6.80
CA ILE A 373 -3.15 3.37 6.36
C ILE A 373 -1.90 2.57 6.04
N ALA A 374 -1.89 1.30 6.44
CA ALA A 374 -0.85 0.34 6.09
C ALA A 374 -1.47 -0.85 5.36
N LEU A 375 -0.67 -1.52 4.54
CA LEU A 375 -1.03 -2.77 3.88
C LEU A 375 -0.04 -3.87 4.24
N ARG A 376 -0.54 -5.09 4.31
CA ARG A 376 0.25 -6.30 4.45
C ARG A 376 -0.28 -7.35 3.50
N ALA A 377 0.60 -7.94 2.70
CA ALA A 377 0.25 -9.01 1.78
C ALA A 377 1.09 -10.25 2.09
N THR A 378 0.47 -11.41 1.95
CA THR A 378 1.08 -12.72 2.20
C THR A 378 0.77 -13.66 1.03
N ASP A 379 1.76 -14.42 0.61
CA ASP A 379 1.61 -15.46 -0.42
C ASP A 379 1.30 -16.85 0.16
N GLY A 380 1.02 -17.81 -0.72
CA GLY A 380 0.75 -19.21 -0.38
C GLY A 380 1.91 -19.94 0.31
N LEU A 381 3.14 -19.40 0.28
CA LEU A 381 4.30 -19.93 0.99
C LEU A 381 4.55 -19.23 2.34
N GLY A 382 3.77 -18.20 2.67
CA GLY A 382 3.86 -17.45 3.91
C GLY A 382 4.90 -16.33 3.89
N ASN A 383 5.46 -15.94 2.73
CA ASN A 383 6.27 -14.73 2.68
C ASN A 383 5.33 -13.52 2.80
N THR A 384 5.70 -12.59 3.68
CA THR A 384 4.88 -11.42 4.00
C THR A 384 5.63 -10.12 3.75
N ARG A 385 4.95 -9.15 3.14
CA ARG A 385 5.46 -7.78 2.95
C ARG A 385 4.46 -6.81 3.56
N ALA A 386 4.96 -5.89 4.39
CA ALA A 386 4.18 -4.79 4.92
C ALA A 386 4.65 -3.46 4.30
N LEU A 387 3.69 -2.66 3.84
CA LEU A 387 3.90 -1.29 3.40
C LEU A 387 3.22 -0.38 4.42
N LEU A 388 4.03 0.31 5.20
CA LEU A 388 3.55 1.30 6.17
C LEU A 388 3.30 2.63 5.46
N ASN A 389 2.31 3.38 5.95
CA ASN A 389 1.94 4.70 5.45
C ASN A 389 1.69 4.74 3.92
N VAL A 390 0.80 3.85 3.44
CA VAL A 390 0.28 3.91 2.08
C VAL A 390 -0.80 4.98 1.92
N TRP A 391 -1.17 5.72 2.95
CA TRP A 391 -2.05 6.88 2.85
C TRP A 391 -2.02 7.59 4.18
N GLU A 392 -2.18 8.90 4.15
CA GLU A 392 -2.35 9.72 5.34
C GLU A 392 -3.41 10.78 5.07
N GLY A 393 -4.28 11.01 6.05
CA GLY A 393 -5.37 11.96 5.95
C GLY A 393 -6.40 11.80 7.06
N GLU A 394 -7.51 12.53 6.94
CA GLU A 394 -8.64 12.48 7.85
C GLU A 394 -9.58 11.32 7.48
N ILE A 395 -9.94 10.49 8.45
CA ILE A 395 -11.00 9.51 8.32
C ILE A 395 -12.15 9.94 9.22
N ASP A 396 -13.35 9.97 8.66
CA ASP A 396 -14.57 10.28 9.40
C ASP A 396 -15.71 9.33 9.04
N THR A 397 -15.89 8.32 9.87
CA THR A 397 -16.92 7.28 9.72
C THR A 397 -17.90 7.29 10.88
N GLN A 398 -17.94 8.40 11.62
CA GLN A 398 -18.64 8.50 12.87
C GLN A 398 -19.40 9.82 12.93
N ALA A 399 -20.71 9.77 12.78
CA ALA A 399 -21.55 10.97 12.89
C ALA A 399 -21.48 11.59 14.30
N PRO A 400 -21.80 12.89 14.43
CA PRO A 400 -21.82 13.59 15.70
C PRO A 400 -22.67 12.91 16.77
N ARG A 401 -22.14 12.84 17.99
CA ARG A 401 -22.80 12.16 19.12
C ARG A 401 -23.55 13.18 19.98
N ILE A 402 -24.86 13.25 19.78
CA ILE A 402 -25.73 14.17 20.54
C ILE A 402 -26.22 13.48 21.83
N THR A 403 -26.16 14.19 22.95
CA THR A 403 -26.80 13.82 24.21
C THR A 403 -27.73 14.95 24.65
N PHE A 404 -28.97 14.61 24.99
CA PHE A 404 -29.97 15.57 25.46
C PHE A 404 -30.63 15.06 26.74
N THR A 405 -30.70 15.92 27.75
CA THR A 405 -31.47 15.64 28.97
C THR A 405 -32.41 16.78 29.29
N GLU A 406 -33.62 16.44 29.71
CA GLU A 406 -34.63 17.40 30.10
C GLU A 406 -35.20 17.02 31.48
N SER A 407 -35.29 18.01 32.36
CA SER A 407 -36.05 17.90 33.61
C SER A 407 -37.01 19.07 33.77
N GLU A 408 -38.28 18.78 34.05
CA GLU A 408 -39.26 19.83 34.39
C GLU A 408 -39.03 20.23 35.85
N LEU A 409 -38.54 21.45 36.04
CA LEU A 409 -38.30 22.01 37.38
C LEU A 409 -39.55 22.69 37.93
N LEU A 410 -40.30 23.39 37.06
CA LEU A 410 -41.55 24.07 37.38
C LEU A 410 -42.54 23.89 36.22
N PRO A 411 -43.86 24.02 36.45
CA PRO A 411 -44.82 24.06 35.35
C PRO A 411 -44.42 25.13 34.32
N GLY A 412 -44.06 24.71 33.11
CA GLY A 412 -43.62 25.58 32.02
C GLY A 412 -42.14 26.00 32.04
N TYR A 413 -41.32 25.51 32.97
CA TYR A 413 -39.86 25.71 32.97
C TYR A 413 -39.11 24.38 32.98
N ARG A 414 -38.25 24.21 31.98
CA ARG A 414 -37.49 23.00 31.70
C ARG A 414 -36.01 23.31 31.87
N LEU A 415 -35.31 22.56 32.70
CA LEU A 415 -33.84 22.55 32.68
C LEU A 415 -33.42 21.58 31.60
N VAL A 416 -32.72 22.09 30.60
CA VAL A 416 -32.21 21.31 29.49
C VAL A 416 -30.70 21.32 29.49
N THR A 417 -30.12 20.17 29.17
CA THR A 417 -28.71 20.03 28.84
C THR A 417 -28.62 19.47 27.43
N CYS A 418 -27.90 20.16 26.56
CA CYS A 418 -27.55 19.70 25.24
C CYS A 418 -26.03 19.51 25.21
N GLN A 419 -25.60 18.36 24.69
CA GLN A 419 -24.20 18.07 24.45
C GLN A 419 -24.07 17.46 23.06
N VAL A 420 -23.02 17.84 22.35
CA VAL A 420 -22.59 17.17 21.11
C VAL A 420 -21.09 16.92 21.21
N GLU A 421 -20.66 15.78 20.70
CA GLU A 421 -19.26 15.39 20.62
C GLU A 421 -18.95 14.85 19.23
N ASP A 422 -17.95 15.44 18.59
CA ASP A 422 -17.47 15.11 17.25
C ASP A 422 -16.15 15.87 17.00
N TYR A 423 -15.16 15.24 16.38
CA TYR A 423 -13.83 15.73 16.06
C TYR A 423 -13.84 16.77 14.94
N ASN A 424 -14.82 16.69 14.02
CA ASN A 424 -14.98 17.57 12.87
C ASN A 424 -16.24 18.45 12.98
N LEU A 425 -16.72 18.68 14.22
CA LEU A 425 -17.99 19.36 14.48
C LEU A 425 -18.11 20.74 13.79
N VAL A 426 -19.21 20.94 13.05
CA VAL A 426 -19.60 22.27 12.55
C VAL A 426 -20.58 22.89 13.53
N GLU A 427 -20.08 23.82 14.34
CA GLU A 427 -20.86 24.38 15.44
C GLU A 427 -22.12 25.13 15.00
N THR A 428 -22.11 25.72 13.79
CA THR A 428 -23.28 26.42 13.24
C THR A 428 -24.42 25.47 12.89
N ASP A 429 -24.12 24.18 12.73
CA ASP A 429 -25.07 23.14 12.32
C ASP A 429 -25.51 22.28 13.51
N PHE A 430 -25.09 22.64 14.72
CA PHE A 430 -25.60 22.09 15.97
C PHE A 430 -26.84 22.86 16.44
N ASP A 431 -28.02 22.24 16.30
CA ASP A 431 -29.28 22.74 16.83
C ASP A 431 -29.38 22.40 18.32
N CYS A 432 -29.16 23.42 19.17
CA CYS A 432 -29.44 23.36 20.59
C CYS A 432 -30.38 24.51 21.00
N PRO A 433 -31.39 24.25 21.86
CA PRO A 433 -32.32 25.29 22.33
C PRO A 433 -31.68 26.38 23.23
N ILE A 434 -30.38 26.28 23.48
CA ILE A 434 -29.59 27.22 24.27
C ILE A 434 -28.71 28.04 23.32
N ALA A 435 -28.76 29.37 23.45
CA ALA A 435 -28.01 30.27 22.57
C ALA A 435 -26.48 30.01 22.62
N PRO A 436 -25.76 30.11 21.48
CA PRO A 436 -24.32 29.82 21.39
C PRO A 436 -23.41 30.58 22.37
N ALA A 437 -23.84 31.76 22.83
CA ALA A 437 -23.10 32.54 23.82
C ALA A 437 -22.95 31.83 25.18
N ASN A 438 -23.74 30.78 25.45
CA ASN A 438 -23.71 30.00 26.69
C ASN A 438 -23.11 28.60 26.49
N TRP A 439 -22.48 28.33 25.34
CA TRP A 439 -21.85 27.05 25.05
C TRP A 439 -20.47 26.97 25.70
N LEU A 440 -20.22 25.87 26.40
CA LEU A 440 -18.88 25.49 26.86
C LEU A 440 -18.26 24.61 25.78
N ARG A 441 -17.09 25.02 25.28
CA ARG A 441 -16.39 24.35 24.19
C ARG A 441 -15.17 23.62 24.74
N THR A 442 -14.94 22.43 24.24
CA THR A 442 -13.67 21.70 24.42
C THR A 442 -13.05 21.50 23.05
N GLU A 443 -11.78 21.87 22.94
CA GLU A 443 -11.00 21.82 21.70
C GLU A 443 -9.89 20.77 21.80
N GLU A 444 -9.45 20.24 20.66
CA GLU A 444 -8.29 19.35 20.57
C GLU A 444 -6.99 20.10 20.88
N GLN A 445 -6.39 19.79 22.04
CA GLN A 445 -5.15 20.42 22.49
C GLN A 445 -4.13 19.38 22.99
N ALA A 446 -4.33 18.10 22.70
CA ALA A 446 -3.40 17.06 23.09
C ALA A 446 -2.00 17.32 22.51
N ALA A 447 -0.98 16.86 23.23
CA ALA A 447 0.41 17.06 22.85
C ALA A 447 0.73 16.47 21.46
N TRP A 448 0.10 15.34 21.11
CA TRP A 448 0.25 14.73 19.78
C TRP A 448 -0.30 15.63 18.68
N TYR A 449 -1.47 16.25 18.88
CA TYR A 449 -2.13 17.11 17.90
C TYR A 449 -1.35 18.40 17.69
N THR A 450 -1.02 19.09 18.79
CA THR A 450 -0.26 20.36 18.75
C THR A 450 1.17 20.20 18.24
N ALA A 451 1.75 18.99 18.35
CA ALA A 451 3.04 18.67 17.74
C ALA A 451 2.97 18.49 16.22
N ILE A 452 1.83 18.04 15.69
CA ILE A 452 1.61 17.84 14.25
C ILE A 452 1.13 19.14 13.60
N TYR A 453 0.15 19.80 14.22
CA TYR A 453 -0.61 20.90 13.65
C TYR A 453 -0.30 22.21 14.38
N THR A 454 0.92 22.73 14.16
CA THR A 454 1.44 23.91 14.88
C THR A 454 0.80 25.24 14.48
N ASN A 455 0.16 25.31 13.30
CA ASN A 455 -0.39 26.55 12.72
C ASN A 455 -1.89 26.47 12.37
N THR A 456 -2.61 25.45 12.86
CA THR A 456 -4.05 25.34 12.62
C THR A 456 -4.84 25.67 13.87
N THR A 457 -6.03 26.23 13.70
CA THR A 457 -6.99 26.34 14.79
C THR A 457 -7.32 24.94 15.31
N PRO A 458 -7.33 24.71 16.64
CA PRO A 458 -7.83 23.48 17.24
C PRO A 458 -9.21 23.11 16.71
N LYS A 459 -9.47 21.83 16.48
CA LYS A 459 -10.82 21.38 16.17
C LYS A 459 -11.67 21.35 17.45
N SER A 460 -12.92 21.81 17.37
CA SER A 460 -13.89 21.65 18.45
C SER A 460 -14.29 20.18 18.53
N ILE A 461 -14.04 19.53 19.69
CA ILE A 461 -14.39 18.11 19.90
C ILE A 461 -15.74 17.98 20.61
N GLN A 462 -16.08 18.94 21.47
CA GLN A 462 -17.27 18.83 22.30
C GLN A 462 -17.86 20.20 22.60
N ILE A 463 -19.18 20.29 22.50
CA ILE A 463 -19.97 21.42 22.99
C ILE A 463 -20.94 20.91 24.04
N ALA A 464 -20.97 21.58 25.20
CA ALA A 464 -21.93 21.30 26.26
C ALA A 464 -22.57 22.60 26.77
N SER A 465 -23.87 22.58 26.98
CA SER A 465 -24.57 23.71 27.59
C SER A 465 -25.75 23.26 28.44
N THR A 466 -26.04 24.00 29.51
CA THR A 466 -27.16 23.74 30.40
C THR A 466 -27.86 25.05 30.73
N ALA A 467 -29.17 25.11 30.53
CA ALA A 467 -29.96 26.31 30.80
C ALA A 467 -31.41 26.00 31.13
N LEU A 468 -32.07 26.97 31.79
CA LEU A 468 -33.51 26.96 32.01
C LEU A 468 -34.21 27.59 30.81
N ILE A 469 -35.15 26.88 30.21
CA ILE A 469 -35.95 27.36 29.08
C ILE A 469 -37.45 27.23 29.36
N THR A 470 -38.25 28.01 28.64
CA THR A 470 -39.72 27.95 28.68
C THR A 470 -40.31 27.39 27.38
N ALA A 471 -39.53 27.39 26.29
CA ALA A 471 -39.91 26.78 25.03
C ALA A 471 -39.90 25.26 25.14
N THR A 472 -40.74 24.59 24.34
CA THR A 472 -40.64 23.14 24.16
C THR A 472 -39.54 22.86 23.14
N PRO A 473 -38.49 22.08 23.48
CA PRO A 473 -37.42 21.75 22.54
C PRO A 473 -37.95 21.10 21.26
N GLY A 474 -37.43 21.54 20.11
CA GLY A 474 -37.57 20.84 18.84
C GLY A 474 -36.63 19.63 18.75
N ALA A 475 -36.60 18.94 17.61
CA ALA A 475 -35.57 17.92 17.37
C ALA A 475 -34.18 18.56 17.44
N LEU A 476 -33.18 17.83 17.96
CA LEU A 476 -31.79 18.28 17.90
C LEU A 476 -31.13 17.64 16.68
N THR A 477 -30.32 18.42 15.97
CA THR A 477 -29.47 17.97 14.87
C THR A 477 -28.06 18.47 15.05
N ALA A 478 -27.08 17.73 14.57
CA ALA A 478 -25.69 18.16 14.50
C ALA A 478 -25.08 17.55 13.25
N CYS A 479 -24.25 18.34 12.56
CA CYS A 479 -23.48 17.87 11.41
C CYS A 479 -22.01 18.22 11.61
N ASP A 480 -21.14 17.43 10.99
CA ASP A 480 -19.70 17.68 10.93
C ASP A 480 -19.30 18.39 9.63
N LEU A 481 -18.00 18.62 9.46
CA LEU A 481 -17.40 19.31 8.30
C LEU A 481 -17.57 18.54 6.99
N PHE A 482 -17.92 17.26 7.06
CA PHE A 482 -18.04 16.36 5.93
C PHE A 482 -19.49 15.94 5.67
N ASP A 483 -20.45 16.73 6.19
CA ASP A 483 -21.89 16.55 6.04
C ASP A 483 -22.44 15.23 6.66
N ASN A 484 -21.71 14.56 7.57
CA ASN A 484 -22.33 13.49 8.35
C ASN A 484 -23.15 14.12 9.47
N CYS A 485 -24.43 13.75 9.54
CA CYS A 485 -25.37 14.32 10.49
C CYS A 485 -25.99 13.28 11.42
N ALA A 486 -26.23 13.68 12.66
CA ALA A 486 -27.04 12.95 13.62
C ALA A 486 -28.26 13.78 14.03
N ALA A 487 -29.34 13.10 14.40
CA ALA A 487 -30.56 13.75 14.86
C ALA A 487 -31.21 12.97 16.02
N ILE A 488 -31.71 13.72 17.01
CA ILE A 488 -32.58 13.19 18.07
C ILE A 488 -33.97 13.80 17.85
N PRO A 489 -34.95 13.00 17.38
CA PRO A 489 -36.32 13.48 17.21
C PRO A 489 -36.93 13.91 18.55
N ALA A 490 -37.74 14.98 18.55
CA ALA A 490 -38.37 15.47 19.77
C ALA A 490 -39.24 14.43 20.50
N ALA A 491 -39.84 13.50 19.75
CA ALA A 491 -40.63 12.40 20.31
C ALA A 491 -39.80 11.37 21.10
N SER A 492 -38.48 11.35 20.91
CA SER A 492 -37.56 10.43 21.59
C SER A 492 -36.96 11.00 22.87
N PHE A 493 -37.25 12.27 23.18
CA PHE A 493 -36.78 12.86 24.43
C PHE A 493 -37.37 12.12 25.63
N PRO A 494 -36.56 11.83 26.66
CA PRO A 494 -37.08 11.20 27.87
C PRO A 494 -38.17 12.11 28.47
N PRO A 495 -39.29 11.53 28.95
CA PRO A 495 -40.30 12.33 29.62
C PRO A 495 -39.66 13.06 30.81
N PRO A 496 -39.95 14.35 31.00
CA PRO A 496 -39.24 15.15 31.98
C PRO A 496 -39.44 14.56 33.38
N THR A 497 -38.33 14.21 34.04
CA THR A 497 -38.36 13.77 35.43
C THR A 497 -38.62 14.96 36.34
N ARG A 498 -39.69 14.89 37.14
CA ARG A 498 -39.98 15.91 38.17
C ARG A 498 -38.95 15.81 39.28
N THR A 499 -38.13 16.84 39.42
CA THR A 499 -37.03 16.85 40.38
C THR A 499 -37.01 18.18 41.12
N ASN A 500 -36.88 18.14 42.44
CA ASN A 500 -36.65 19.35 43.23
C ASN A 500 -35.16 19.68 43.13
N LEU A 501 -34.78 20.76 42.44
CA LEU A 501 -33.39 21.12 42.21
C LEU A 501 -33.00 22.42 42.94
N ILE A 502 -31.88 22.36 43.66
CA ILE A 502 -31.17 23.54 44.17
C ILE A 502 -29.92 23.69 43.29
N LEU A 503 -29.84 24.77 42.50
CA LEU A 503 -28.62 25.12 41.76
C LEU A 503 -27.68 25.85 42.74
N ALA A 504 -26.58 25.21 43.12
CA ALA A 504 -25.47 25.80 43.86
C ALA A 504 -24.16 25.54 43.09
N PRO A 505 -23.12 26.38 43.24
CA PRO A 505 -21.81 26.07 42.67
C PRO A 505 -21.32 24.70 43.17
N LEU A 506 -20.67 23.94 42.28
CA LEU A 506 -20.15 22.60 42.55
C LEU A 506 -19.24 22.61 43.79
N ALA A 507 -19.44 21.66 44.70
CA ALA A 507 -18.59 21.52 45.89
C ALA A 507 -17.12 21.32 45.46
N GLY A 508 -16.24 22.25 45.85
CA GLY A 508 -14.82 22.23 45.50
C GLY A 508 -14.42 23.14 44.32
N SER A 509 -15.35 23.88 43.71
CA SER A 509 -15.02 24.86 42.66
C SER A 509 -14.17 26.01 43.21
N VAL A 510 -13.00 26.25 42.62
CA VAL A 510 -12.13 27.40 42.92
C VAL A 510 -12.41 28.51 41.89
N SER A 511 -12.88 29.66 42.35
CA SER A 511 -13.10 30.86 41.52
C SER A 511 -11.96 31.84 41.72
N THR A 512 -11.37 32.35 40.63
CA THR A 512 -10.27 33.34 40.63
C THR A 512 -10.78 34.78 40.46
N VAL A 513 -12.08 35.01 40.58
CA VAL A 513 -12.73 36.29 40.24
C VAL A 513 -12.68 37.25 41.45
N ILE A 514 -12.24 38.49 41.20
CA ILE A 514 -12.18 39.59 42.21
C ILE A 514 -13.48 40.42 42.28
N ALA A 515 -14.41 40.19 41.36
CA ALA A 515 -15.73 40.81 41.32
C ALA A 515 -16.74 40.06 42.22
N PRO A 516 -17.82 40.71 42.71
CA PRO A 516 -18.84 40.06 43.53
C PRO A 516 -19.43 38.83 42.82
N LEU A 517 -19.44 37.70 43.52
CA LEU A 517 -20.02 36.45 43.01
C LEU A 517 -21.54 36.52 43.16
N THR A 518 -22.28 36.43 42.06
CA THR A 518 -23.74 36.36 42.11
C THR A 518 -24.17 34.90 42.19
N VAL A 519 -24.84 34.52 43.27
CA VAL A 519 -25.47 33.19 43.42
C VAL A 519 -26.95 33.36 43.14
N THR A 520 -27.42 32.81 42.04
CA THR A 520 -28.84 32.76 41.68
C THR A 520 -29.39 31.36 41.94
N GLY A 521 -30.51 31.27 42.66
CA GLY A 521 -31.24 30.04 42.92
C GLY A 521 -32.74 30.29 42.92
N TYR A 522 -33.52 29.27 42.59
CA TYR A 522 -34.98 29.33 42.57
C TYR A 522 -35.53 28.29 43.54
N LEU A 523 -36.45 28.69 44.42
CA LEU A 523 -37.21 27.77 45.28
C LEU A 523 -38.69 27.95 44.99
N LYS A 524 -39.36 26.88 44.57
CA LYS A 524 -40.84 26.84 44.51
C LYS A 524 -41.30 25.43 44.87
N SER A 525 -41.93 25.29 46.03
CA SER A 525 -42.64 24.08 46.45
C SER A 525 -44.13 24.30 46.16
N PRO A 526 -44.84 23.34 45.53
CA PRO A 526 -46.27 23.49 45.29
C PRO A 526 -47.08 23.65 46.58
N ASP A 527 -46.60 23.11 47.71
CA ASP A 527 -47.40 23.09 48.93
C ASP A 527 -46.75 23.69 50.19
N TYR A 528 -45.42 23.75 50.42
CA TYR A 528 -44.93 24.21 51.74
C TYR A 528 -43.49 24.79 51.80
N ALA A 529 -43.04 25.60 50.82
CA ALA A 529 -41.79 26.36 50.99
C ALA A 529 -42.06 27.67 51.74
N GLN A 530 -41.58 27.80 52.98
CA GLN A 530 -41.78 29.01 53.80
C GLN A 530 -40.60 30.00 53.75
N ALA A 531 -39.38 29.52 53.49
CA ALA A 531 -38.19 30.36 53.35
C ALA A 531 -37.11 29.65 52.52
N LEU A 532 -36.33 30.43 51.76
CA LEU A 532 -35.05 30.04 51.18
C LEU A 532 -33.96 30.80 51.93
N THR A 533 -33.09 30.10 52.66
CA THR A 533 -31.97 30.72 53.36
C THR A 533 -30.67 30.37 52.64
N VAL A 534 -30.01 31.38 52.09
CA VAL A 534 -28.64 31.23 51.57
C VAL A 534 -27.70 31.51 52.74
N THR A 535 -26.71 30.64 52.95
CA THR A 535 -25.69 30.85 53.97
C THR A 535 -24.31 30.83 53.36
N VAL A 536 -23.43 31.70 53.84
CA VAL A 536 -22.00 31.70 53.51
C VAL A 536 -21.25 31.39 54.80
N ASN A 537 -20.47 30.30 54.83
CA ASN A 537 -19.78 29.82 56.04
C ASN A 537 -20.70 29.59 57.24
N GLY A 538 -21.94 29.14 57.00
CA GLY A 538 -22.93 28.89 58.05
C GLY A 538 -23.63 30.15 58.58
N VAL A 539 -23.36 31.32 58.01
CA VAL A 539 -24.04 32.58 58.35
C VAL A 539 -25.08 32.89 57.28
N PRO A 540 -26.37 33.07 57.63
CA PRO A 540 -27.40 33.55 56.69
C PRO A 540 -27.02 34.90 56.10
N ILE A 541 -27.15 35.05 54.79
CA ILE A 541 -26.97 36.33 54.08
C ILE A 541 -28.30 36.94 53.67
#